data_AF-A0A2G8Y7V6-F1
#
_entry.id   AF-A0A2G8Y7V6-F1
#
_cell.length_a   1.000
_cell.length_b   1.000
_cell.length_c   1.000
_cell.angle_alpha   90.00
_cell.angle_beta   90.00
_cell.angle_gamma   90.00
#
_symmetry.space_group_name_H-M   'P 1'
#
loop_
_entity.id
_entity.type
_entity.pdbx_description
1 polymer ?
#
loop_
_entity_poly.entity_id
_entity_poly.type
_entity_poly.pdbx_seq_one_letter_code
_entity_poly.pdbx_strand_id
1 'polypeptide(L)'
;EVRALGLELGLPHERVFRHPFPGPGLAVRIVGEVTPERARVLQEADAIFIEEIRKANLYDKIAQAFVVLLPDAPSVGVMGDCRTYEWTCVLRAVETTDFMTADWVRLPYDLVARCSTRIINEVKGINRVTMDVSSKPPATIEWE
;
A
#
# COMPACT_ATOMS: atom_id res chain seq x y z
N GLU A 1 -15.41 -18.49 11.11
CA GLU A 1 -16.17 -19.57 10.45
C GLU A 1 -15.74 -19.78 9.00
N VAL A 2 -15.99 -18.84 8.08
CA VAL A 2 -15.62 -18.98 6.64
C VAL A 2 -14.13 -19.27 6.42
N ARG A 3 -13.23 -18.60 7.16
CA ARG A 3 -11.78 -18.84 7.05
C ARG A 3 -11.36 -20.25 7.48
N ALA A 4 -11.94 -20.75 8.57
CA ALA A 4 -11.64 -22.10 9.07
C ALA A 4 -12.09 -23.15 8.06
N LEU A 5 -13.31 -23.01 7.51
CA LEU A 5 -13.80 -23.87 6.44
C LEU A 5 -12.90 -23.82 5.20
N GLY A 6 -12.40 -22.65 4.82
CA GLY A 6 -11.46 -22.51 3.70
C GLY A 6 -10.18 -23.34 3.88
N LEU A 7 -9.62 -23.36 5.09
CA LEU A 7 -8.45 -24.19 5.40
C LEU A 7 -8.78 -25.69 5.36
N GLU A 8 -9.93 -26.09 5.90
CA GLU A 8 -10.39 -27.50 5.87
C GLU A 8 -10.60 -28.01 4.44
N LEU A 9 -11.02 -27.14 3.53
CA LEU A 9 -11.15 -27.43 2.09
C LEU A 9 -9.81 -27.44 1.34
N GLY A 10 -8.68 -27.26 2.04
CA GLY A 10 -7.34 -27.31 1.45
C GLY A 10 -6.94 -26.02 0.72
N LEU A 11 -7.61 -24.89 0.95
CA LEU A 11 -7.18 -23.61 0.38
C LEU A 11 -5.86 -23.15 1.03
N PRO A 12 -4.93 -22.56 0.25
CA PRO A 12 -3.70 -22.02 0.81
C PRO A 12 -3.97 -20.97 1.88
N HIS A 13 -3.25 -21.05 3.01
CA HIS A 13 -3.39 -20.12 4.13
C HIS A 13 -3.30 -18.65 3.68
N GLU A 14 -2.35 -18.33 2.80
CA GLU A 14 -2.15 -16.98 2.26
C GLU A 14 -3.38 -16.43 1.52
N ARG A 15 -4.18 -17.29 0.88
CA ARG A 15 -5.42 -16.87 0.21
C ARG A 15 -6.57 -16.70 1.19
N VAL A 16 -6.63 -17.56 2.20
CA VAL A 16 -7.67 -17.50 3.25
C VAL A 16 -7.47 -16.26 4.13
N PHE A 17 -6.21 -15.90 4.40
CA PHE A 17 -5.85 -14.81 5.30
C PHE A 17 -5.42 -13.52 4.61
N ARG A 18 -5.54 -13.42 3.28
CA ARG A 18 -5.25 -12.18 2.56
C ARG A 18 -6.04 -11.00 3.11
N HIS A 19 -5.42 -9.83 3.08
CA HIS A 19 -6.11 -8.56 3.33
C HIS A 19 -7.30 -8.39 2.39
N PRO A 20 -8.36 -7.71 2.83
CA PRO A 20 -9.47 -7.37 1.95
C PRO A 20 -8.95 -6.52 0.79
N PHE A 21 -9.57 -6.72 -0.38
CA PHE A 21 -9.26 -5.99 -1.60
C PHE A 21 -10.56 -5.42 -2.17
N PRO A 22 -10.60 -4.12 -2.53
CA PRO A 22 -11.84 -3.46 -2.95
C PRO A 22 -12.35 -4.03 -4.28
N GLY A 23 -13.67 -3.98 -4.49
CA GLY A 23 -14.31 -4.47 -5.73
C GLY A 23 -13.77 -3.82 -7.01
N PRO A 24 -13.65 -2.48 -7.07
CA PRO A 24 -12.98 -1.77 -8.18
C PRO A 24 -11.46 -2.02 -8.28
N GLY A 25 -10.88 -2.71 -7.29
CA GLY A 25 -9.48 -3.07 -7.24
C GLY A 25 -8.52 -1.88 -7.19
N LEU A 26 -7.52 -1.87 -8.07
CA LEU A 26 -6.49 -0.83 -8.08
C LEU A 26 -7.00 0.54 -8.53
N ALA A 27 -8.20 0.61 -9.15
CA ALA A 27 -8.75 1.86 -9.65
C ALA A 27 -8.91 2.91 -8.54
N VAL A 28 -9.39 2.50 -7.36
CA VAL A 28 -9.57 3.39 -6.19
C VAL A 28 -8.27 3.67 -5.42
N ARG A 29 -7.14 3.15 -5.91
CA ARG A 29 -5.81 3.38 -5.35
C ARG A 29 -4.94 4.26 -6.27
N ILE A 30 -5.49 4.74 -7.38
CA ILE A 30 -4.87 5.72 -8.26
C ILE A 30 -5.77 6.95 -8.20
N VAL A 31 -5.36 7.97 -7.45
CA VAL A 31 -6.17 9.18 -7.30
C VAL A 31 -6.14 9.96 -8.61
N GLY A 32 -7.26 9.99 -9.32
CA GLY A 32 -7.38 10.60 -10.65
C GLY A 32 -7.46 9.57 -11.78
N GLU A 33 -6.93 9.92 -12.97
CA GLU A 33 -7.11 9.08 -14.16
C GLU A 33 -6.40 7.72 -14.06
N VAL A 34 -7.14 6.64 -14.30
CA VAL A 34 -6.61 5.28 -14.31
C VAL A 34 -6.06 4.93 -15.69
N THR A 35 -4.75 4.68 -15.78
CA THR A 35 -4.08 4.25 -17.01
C THR A 35 -3.32 2.93 -16.79
N PRO A 36 -3.06 2.14 -17.86
CA PRO A 36 -2.27 0.90 -17.72
C PRO A 36 -0.88 1.11 -17.12
N GLU A 37 -0.23 2.24 -17.44
CA GLU A 37 1.08 2.59 -16.89
C GLU A 37 1.01 2.84 -15.38
N ARG A 38 0.04 3.65 -14.94
CA ARG A 38 -0.18 3.94 -13.51
C ARG A 38 -0.54 2.69 -12.73
N ALA A 39 -1.39 1.83 -13.31
CA ALA A 39 -1.73 0.55 -12.71
C ALA A 39 -0.52 -0.36 -12.53
N ARG A 40 0.37 -0.44 -13.52
CA ARG A 40 1.61 -1.21 -13.44
C ARG A 40 2.54 -0.68 -12.34
N VAL A 41 2.77 0.62 -12.33
CA VAL A 41 3.64 1.28 -11.33
C VAL A 41 3.11 1.06 -9.92
N LEU A 42 1.80 1.19 -9.74
CA LEU A 42 1.14 0.91 -8.46
C LEU A 42 1.29 -0.56 -8.04
N GLN A 43 1.15 -1.51 -8.97
CA GLN A 43 1.34 -2.94 -8.68
C GLN A 43 2.76 -3.24 -8.20
N GLU A 44 3.77 -2.66 -8.85
CA GLU A 44 5.18 -2.84 -8.47
C GLU A 44 5.45 -2.26 -7.07
N ALA A 45 4.94 -1.06 -6.77
CA ALA A 45 5.08 -0.44 -5.46
C ALA A 45 4.33 -1.20 -4.35
N ASP A 46 3.09 -1.63 -4.61
CA ASP A 46 2.26 -2.41 -3.67
C ASP A 46 2.92 -3.76 -3.35
N ALA A 47 3.48 -4.43 -4.35
CA ALA A 47 4.21 -5.68 -4.16
C ALA A 47 5.39 -5.53 -3.19
N ILE A 48 6.21 -4.48 -3.34
CA ILE A 48 7.33 -4.19 -2.43
C ILE A 48 6.83 -3.95 -1.02
N PHE A 49 5.78 -3.14 -0.85
CA PHE A 49 5.26 -2.81 0.47
C PHE A 49 4.73 -4.05 1.21
N ILE A 50 3.95 -4.88 0.52
CA ILE A 50 3.43 -6.13 1.07
C ILE A 50 4.55 -7.12 1.39
N GLU A 51 5.56 -7.24 0.53
CA GLU A 51 6.72 -8.10 0.76
C GLU A 51 7.46 -7.70 2.05
N GLU A 52 7.74 -6.42 2.25
CA GLU A 52 8.44 -5.92 3.43
C GLU A 52 7.60 -6.08 4.71
N ILE A 53 6.28 -5.89 4.63
CA ILE A 53 5.35 -6.17 5.75
C ILE A 53 5.37 -7.65 6.13
N ARG A 54 5.42 -8.55 5.14
CA ARG A 54 5.53 -10.01 5.37
C ARG A 54 6.85 -10.37 6.00
N LYS A 55 7.97 -9.85 5.48
CA LYS A 55 9.31 -10.03 6.07
C LYS A 55 9.39 -9.53 7.51
N ALA A 56 8.63 -8.48 7.86
CA ALA A 56 8.54 -7.95 9.21
C ALA A 56 7.58 -8.75 10.13
N ASN A 57 6.94 -9.82 9.65
CA ASN A 57 5.92 -10.59 10.39
C ASN A 57 4.77 -9.72 10.92
N LEU A 58 4.38 -8.70 10.14
CA LEU A 58 3.29 -7.78 10.47
C LEU A 58 2.02 -8.04 9.64
N TYR A 59 2.11 -8.80 8.55
CA TYR A 59 0.99 -8.98 7.62
C TYR A 59 -0.30 -9.45 8.31
N ASP A 60 -0.20 -10.48 9.15
CA ASP A 60 -1.37 -11.06 9.85
C ASP A 60 -1.82 -10.22 11.07
N LYS A 61 -1.07 -9.19 11.45
CA LYS A 61 -1.39 -8.27 12.56
C LYS A 61 -2.10 -7.01 12.09
N ILE A 62 -1.93 -6.68 10.81
CA ILE A 62 -2.51 -5.49 10.18
C ILE A 62 -3.82 -5.90 9.49
N ALA A 63 -4.85 -5.07 9.60
CA ALA A 63 -6.13 -5.36 8.96
C ALA A 63 -6.07 -5.15 7.45
N GLN A 64 -5.43 -4.06 7.01
CA GLN A 64 -5.20 -3.78 5.60
C GLN A 64 -3.92 -2.95 5.42
N ALA A 65 -3.10 -3.32 4.44
CA ALA A 65 -1.96 -2.53 3.99
C ALA A 65 -1.92 -2.46 2.47
N PHE A 66 -1.59 -1.30 1.91
CA PHE A 66 -1.49 -1.07 0.47
C PHE A 66 -0.79 0.26 0.15
N VAL A 67 -0.47 0.43 -1.14
CA VAL A 67 0.02 1.69 -1.70
C VAL A 67 -1.09 2.42 -2.44
N VAL A 68 -1.06 3.76 -2.41
CA VAL A 68 -1.87 4.65 -3.26
C VAL A 68 -0.93 5.48 -4.13
N LEU A 69 -1.25 5.64 -5.41
CA LEU A 69 -0.50 6.49 -6.33
C LEU A 69 -1.20 7.85 -6.47
N LEU A 70 -0.41 8.94 -6.38
CA LEU A 70 -0.88 10.32 -6.52
C LEU A 70 -0.30 10.94 -7.82
N PRO A 71 -0.86 10.61 -8.99
CA PRO A 71 -0.33 11.08 -10.27
C PRO A 71 -0.39 12.60 -10.43
N ASP A 72 -1.39 13.24 -9.83
CA ASP A 72 -1.62 14.70 -9.93
C ASP A 72 -0.80 15.52 -8.92
N ALA A 73 -0.01 14.86 -8.08
CA ALA A 73 0.93 15.48 -7.14
C ALA A 73 2.38 15.04 -7.42
N PRO A 74 2.94 15.37 -8.60
CA PRO A 74 4.31 15.02 -8.93
C PRO A 74 5.29 15.78 -8.02
N SER A 75 6.46 15.21 -7.82
CA SER A 75 7.49 15.80 -6.99
C SER A 75 8.84 15.85 -7.67
N VAL A 76 9.67 16.80 -7.22
CA VAL A 76 11.07 16.89 -7.64
C VAL A 76 11.87 15.83 -6.90
N GLY A 77 12.62 15.05 -7.68
CA GLY A 77 13.64 14.13 -7.22
C GLY A 77 14.99 14.48 -7.83
N VAL A 78 16.04 13.85 -7.31
CA VAL A 78 17.37 13.88 -7.90
C VAL A 78 17.78 12.43 -8.12
N MET A 79 18.00 12.07 -9.38
CA MET A 79 18.50 10.76 -9.77
C MET A 79 19.79 10.93 -10.56
N GLY A 80 20.91 10.50 -9.98
CA GLY A 80 22.24 10.88 -10.47
C GLY A 80 22.44 12.39 -10.37
N ASP A 81 22.85 13.01 -11.49
CA ASP A 81 23.07 14.47 -11.57
C ASP A 81 21.88 15.24 -12.17
N CYS A 82 20.77 14.54 -12.47
CA CYS A 82 19.59 15.13 -13.13
C CYS A 82 18.43 15.32 -12.15
N ARG A 83 17.69 16.42 -12.33
CA ARG A 83 16.38 16.61 -11.67
C ARG A 83 15.34 15.78 -12.40
N THR A 84 14.53 15.06 -11.63
CA THR A 84 13.40 14.28 -12.14
C THR A 84 12.09 14.84 -11.59
N TYR A 85 11.02 14.74 -12.39
CA TYR A 85 9.65 15.00 -11.96
C TYR A 85 8.88 13.70 -12.13
N GLU A 86 8.62 13.02 -11.02
CA GLU A 86 7.94 11.72 -11.00
C GLU A 86 6.83 11.72 -9.95
N TRP A 87 6.07 10.64 -9.88
CA TRP A 87 4.90 10.56 -9.02
C TRP A 87 5.26 10.38 -7.54
N THR A 88 4.32 10.80 -6.70
CA THR A 88 4.32 10.52 -5.26
C THR A 88 3.43 9.31 -4.99
N CYS A 89 3.85 8.40 -4.12
CA CYS A 89 2.98 7.36 -3.59
C CYS A 89 2.83 7.45 -2.07
N VAL A 90 1.75 6.87 -1.56
CA VAL A 90 1.38 6.86 -0.15
C VAL A 90 1.33 5.42 0.34
N LEU A 91 2.04 5.13 1.42
CA LEU A 91 1.89 3.90 2.18
C LEU A 91 0.69 4.04 3.12
N ARG A 92 -0.26 3.10 3.03
CA ARG A 92 -1.42 3.03 3.91
C ARG A 92 -1.42 1.70 4.65
N ALA A 93 -1.42 1.75 5.98
CA ALA A 93 -1.59 0.56 6.82
C ALA A 93 -2.52 0.91 7.97
N VAL A 94 -3.56 0.10 8.18
CA VAL A 94 -4.59 0.33 9.19
C VAL A 94 -4.89 -0.92 10.00
N GLU A 95 -5.25 -0.71 11.25
CA GLU A 95 -5.84 -1.70 12.15
C GLU A 95 -7.28 -1.29 12.44
N THR A 96 -8.17 -2.28 12.52
CA THR A 96 -9.60 -2.06 12.75
C THR A 96 -10.22 -3.29 13.41
N THR A 97 -11.15 -3.07 14.33
CA THR A 97 -11.96 -4.13 14.96
C THR A 97 -13.33 -4.30 14.32
N ASP A 98 -13.90 -3.25 13.71
CA ASP A 98 -15.31 -3.23 13.26
C ASP A 98 -15.54 -2.59 11.87
N PHE A 99 -14.47 -2.14 11.20
CA PHE A 99 -14.45 -1.43 9.92
C PHE A 99 -15.20 -0.09 9.91
N MET A 100 -15.84 0.29 11.02
CA MET A 100 -16.47 1.59 11.24
C MET A 100 -15.43 2.60 11.73
N THR A 101 -14.48 2.13 12.54
CA THR A 101 -13.30 2.89 12.98
C THR A 101 -12.03 2.17 12.55
N ALA A 102 -10.99 2.92 12.24
CA ALA A 102 -9.67 2.36 11.96
C ALA A 102 -8.58 3.33 12.40
N ASP A 103 -7.53 2.81 13.02
CA ASP A 103 -6.35 3.61 13.33
C ASP A 103 -5.21 3.24 12.38
N TRP A 104 -4.35 4.20 12.09
CA TRP A 104 -3.17 3.95 11.27
C TRP A 104 -2.14 3.16 12.08
N VAL A 105 -1.43 2.27 11.41
CA VAL A 105 -0.43 1.41 12.06
C VAL A 105 0.88 2.18 12.21
N ARG A 106 1.42 2.20 13.43
CA ARG A 106 2.75 2.78 13.73
C ARG A 106 3.82 1.81 13.28
N LEU A 107 4.00 1.70 11.96
CA LEU A 107 5.04 0.86 11.37
C LEU A 107 6.41 1.28 11.92
N PRO A 108 7.31 0.32 12.23
CA PRO A 108 8.67 0.65 12.62
C PRO A 108 9.33 1.57 11.59
N TYR A 109 10.00 2.65 12.02
CA TYR A 109 10.59 3.61 11.09
C TYR A 109 11.59 2.96 10.12
N ASP A 110 12.35 1.96 10.58
CA ASP A 110 13.26 1.19 9.72
C ASP A 110 12.52 0.42 8.62
N LEU A 111 11.31 -0.07 8.89
CA LEU A 111 10.47 -0.72 7.87
C LEU A 111 10.02 0.32 6.84
N VAL A 112 9.52 1.47 7.29
CA VAL A 112 9.11 2.57 6.39
C VAL A 112 10.28 3.04 5.53
N ALA A 113 11.46 3.20 6.12
CA ALA A 113 12.68 3.60 5.41
C ALA A 113 13.10 2.56 4.36
N ARG A 114 13.04 1.26 4.68
CA ARG A 114 13.30 0.19 3.69
C ARG A 114 12.29 0.20 2.55
N CYS A 115 11.00 0.29 2.85
CA CYS A 115 9.96 0.38 1.82
C CYS A 115 10.18 1.58 0.91
N SER A 116 10.44 2.76 1.49
CA SER A 116 10.72 3.98 0.73
C SER A 116 11.95 3.84 -0.16
N THR A 117 13.05 3.28 0.37
CA THR A 117 14.30 3.08 -0.38
C THR A 117 14.08 2.11 -1.54
N ARG A 118 13.40 0.98 -1.31
CA ARG A 118 13.13 -0.01 -2.33
C ARG A 118 12.20 0.53 -3.42
N ILE A 119 11.10 1.17 -3.04
CA ILE A 119 10.15 1.74 -4.01
C ILE A 119 10.84 2.76 -4.92
N ILE A 120 11.60 3.71 -4.36
CA ILE A 120 12.28 4.75 -5.14
C ILE A 120 13.35 4.16 -6.09
N ASN A 121 14.05 3.12 -5.66
CA ASN A 121 15.14 2.54 -6.45
C ASN A 121 14.67 1.48 -7.48
N GLU A 122 13.61 0.73 -7.16
CA GLU A 122 13.15 -0.41 -7.96
C GLU A 122 11.99 -0.03 -8.90
N VAL A 123 11.15 0.96 -8.53
CA VAL A 123 9.95 1.33 -9.29
C VAL A 123 10.16 2.63 -10.06
N LYS A 124 10.35 2.51 -11.38
CA LYS A 124 10.50 3.69 -12.25
C LYS A 124 9.20 4.50 -12.27
N GLY A 125 9.31 5.82 -12.08
CA GLY A 125 8.18 6.73 -12.05
C GLY A 125 7.70 7.10 -10.65
N ILE A 126 8.34 6.61 -9.58
CA ILE A 126 8.12 7.10 -8.21
C ILE A 126 9.44 7.61 -7.64
N ASN A 127 9.46 8.89 -7.25
CA ASN A 127 10.62 9.50 -6.59
C ASN A 127 10.33 9.98 -5.16
N ARG A 128 9.09 9.78 -4.68
CA ARG A 128 8.67 10.20 -3.36
C ARG A 128 7.66 9.23 -2.76
N VAL A 129 7.90 8.88 -1.51
CA VAL A 129 7.03 7.99 -0.73
C VAL A 129 6.62 8.74 0.53
N THR A 130 5.33 8.70 0.86
CA THR A 130 4.75 9.25 2.10
C THR A 130 4.02 8.14 2.87
N MET A 131 3.66 8.43 4.13
CA MET A 131 2.88 7.52 4.97
C MET A 131 1.62 8.25 5.43
N ASP A 132 0.46 7.61 5.28
CA ASP A 132 -0.79 8.16 5.76
C ASP A 132 -0.98 7.86 7.25
N VAL A 133 -0.93 8.91 8.05
CA VAL A 133 -1.06 8.89 9.52
C VAL A 133 -2.44 9.36 10.00
N SER A 134 -3.45 9.29 9.13
CA SER A 134 -4.83 9.74 9.43
C SER A 134 -5.71 8.59 9.87
N SER A 135 -6.35 8.70 11.03
CA SER A 135 -7.33 7.71 11.52
C SER A 135 -8.70 7.89 10.84
N LYS A 136 -9.49 6.81 10.82
CA LYS A 136 -10.91 6.82 10.45
C LYS A 136 -11.76 6.77 11.74
N PRO A 137 -12.61 7.77 12.01
CA PRO A 137 -12.73 9.10 11.38
C PRO A 137 -11.55 10.05 11.75
N PRO A 138 -11.33 11.18 11.04
CA PRO A 138 -12.19 11.77 9.99
C PRO A 138 -11.91 11.27 8.57
N ALA A 139 -10.82 10.55 8.35
CA ALA A 139 -10.47 10.01 7.03
C ALA A 139 -11.22 8.70 6.74
N THR A 140 -10.97 8.16 5.55
CA THR A 140 -11.38 6.81 5.14
C THR A 140 -10.16 5.86 5.10
N ILE A 141 -10.39 4.57 4.88
CA ILE A 141 -9.28 3.60 4.71
C ILE A 141 -8.65 3.82 3.33
N GLU A 142 -9.46 3.72 2.28
CA GLU A 142 -9.11 4.05 0.90
C GLU A 142 -9.09 5.58 0.69
N TRP A 143 -8.48 6.03 -0.40
CA TRP A 143 -8.38 7.44 -0.76
C TRP A 143 -9.47 7.89 -1.76
N GLU A 144 -10.20 6.94 -2.36
CA GLU A 144 -11.38 7.15 -3.22
C GLU A 144 -12.46 6.07 -2.97
#